data_AF-A0A930ATM8-F1
#
_entry.id   AF-A0A930ATM8-F1
#
_cell.length_a   1.000
_cell.length_b   1.000
_cell.length_c   1.000
_cell.angle_alpha   90.00
_cell.angle_beta   90.00
_cell.angle_gamma   90.00
#
_symmetry.space_group_name_H-M   'P 1'
#
loop_
_entity.id
_entity.type
_entity.pdbx_description
1 polymer ?
#
loop_
_entity_poly.entity_id
_entity_poly.type
_entity_poly.pdbx_seq_one_letter_code
_entity_poly.pdbx_strand_id
1 'polypeptide(L)'
;LLEENHWLQSYLNQKKIIFKQDTVNGYQIHFSDDEIDIVYSSIAQRNRALLSLTTTKHDETETSVVKDLGVMVDCSRNAVPKISTLKKFVRYLSFMGYTFLGLYMEDTLKIDGEPYIGYQRGAYTVEDIQELDAYAQQYGIELRPYVQTLAHLNQIVRYEEYQKMIDVDDILLVGSTRTYTYLENLFRTLDKAFHSRKVNIGMDEAFMLGLGKYLNEHGYQNRLEIMNQHLQTVREIASKYNFKLQMWSDMFFRLAANGSYYNLSQEQIQKIKAPEDVNLAYWDYYSTDVQHYADNLKQHKKLSQNISFVGGAWKWTGFIPHNRYS
;
A
#
# COMPACT_ATOMS: atom_id res chain seq x y z
N LEU A 1 -14.62 3.92 -21.62
CA LEU A 1 -15.51 3.13 -20.72
C LEU A 1 -16.29 2.06 -21.48
N LEU A 2 -17.05 2.39 -22.54
CA LEU A 2 -17.98 1.44 -23.18
C LEU A 2 -17.36 0.43 -24.14
N GLU A 3 -16.27 0.78 -24.82
CA GLU A 3 -15.57 -0.13 -25.74
C GLU A 3 -15.00 -1.36 -25.04
N GLU A 4 -14.62 -1.22 -23.76
CA GLU A 4 -14.08 -2.33 -22.97
C GLU A 4 -15.08 -2.90 -21.94
N ASN A 5 -16.31 -2.36 -21.89
CA ASN A 5 -17.37 -2.78 -20.96
C ASN A 5 -18.71 -2.93 -21.69
N HIS A 6 -18.75 -3.75 -22.75
CA HIS A 6 -19.95 -3.96 -23.56
C HIS A 6 -21.17 -4.41 -22.76
N TRP A 7 -20.97 -5.08 -21.61
CA TRP A 7 -22.04 -5.48 -20.70
C TRP A 7 -22.85 -4.28 -20.15
N LEU A 8 -22.28 -3.07 -20.12
CA LEU A 8 -23.00 -1.85 -19.73
C LEU A 8 -23.96 -1.35 -20.82
N GLN A 9 -23.72 -1.71 -22.09
CA GLN A 9 -24.51 -1.17 -23.21
C GLN A 9 -25.98 -1.57 -23.11
N SER A 10 -26.29 -2.78 -22.63
CA SER A 10 -27.67 -3.23 -22.44
C SER A 10 -28.46 -2.41 -21.43
N TYR A 11 -27.79 -1.73 -20.50
CA TYR A 11 -28.40 -0.89 -19.47
C TYR A 11 -28.47 0.58 -19.91
N LEU A 12 -27.38 1.09 -20.48
CA LEU A 12 -27.31 2.47 -20.99
C LEU A 12 -28.25 2.74 -22.16
N ASN A 13 -28.63 1.71 -22.92
CA ASN A 13 -29.55 1.85 -24.05
C ASN A 13 -31.03 1.82 -23.63
N GLN A 14 -31.35 1.54 -22.35
CA GLN A 14 -32.75 1.47 -21.88
C GLN A 14 -33.30 2.83 -21.46
N LYS A 15 -32.47 3.66 -20.83
CA LYS A 15 -32.83 5.00 -20.34
C LYS A 15 -31.65 5.95 -20.50
N LYS A 16 -31.94 7.24 -20.68
CA LYS A 16 -30.89 8.26 -20.73
C LYS A 16 -30.24 8.40 -19.35
N ILE A 17 -28.93 8.19 -19.25
CA ILE A 17 -28.19 8.35 -17.99
C ILE A 17 -27.49 9.71 -17.97
N ILE A 18 -27.72 10.48 -16.91
CA ILE A 18 -27.11 11.79 -16.69
C ILE A 18 -26.13 11.68 -15.52
N PHE A 19 -24.90 12.11 -15.74
CA PHE A 19 -23.83 12.09 -14.77
C PHE A 19 -23.61 13.49 -14.19
N LYS A 20 -23.69 13.63 -12.87
CA LYS A 20 -23.47 14.89 -12.14
C LYS A 20 -22.39 14.66 -11.08
N GLN A 21 -21.23 15.28 -11.25
CA GLN A 21 -20.19 15.23 -10.20
C GLN A 21 -20.49 16.30 -9.14
N ASP A 22 -20.50 15.90 -7.87
CA ASP A 22 -20.85 16.77 -6.73
C ASP A 22 -20.05 16.37 -5.47
N THR A 23 -20.17 17.13 -4.38
CA THR A 23 -19.48 16.91 -3.10
C THR A 23 -20.15 15.87 -2.19
N VAL A 24 -21.00 15.00 -2.74
CA VAL A 24 -21.62 13.89 -2.00
C VAL A 24 -20.54 12.95 -1.45
N ASN A 25 -20.84 12.19 -0.39
CA ASN A 25 -19.90 11.21 0.16
C ASN A 25 -20.18 9.80 -0.39
N GLY A 26 -19.95 9.57 -1.69
CA GLY A 26 -20.27 8.30 -2.36
C GLY A 26 -21.01 8.55 -3.67
N TYR A 27 -22.18 7.94 -3.84
CA TYR A 27 -23.06 8.20 -4.98
C TYR A 27 -24.54 8.18 -4.62
N GLN A 28 -25.35 8.78 -5.47
CA GLN A 28 -26.82 8.75 -5.44
C GLN A 28 -27.34 8.44 -6.84
N ILE A 29 -28.36 7.59 -6.92
CA ILE A 29 -29.06 7.23 -8.15
C ILE A 29 -30.52 7.65 -7.98
N HIS A 30 -31.05 8.42 -8.93
CA HIS A 30 -32.46 8.81 -8.97
C HIS A 30 -33.08 8.37 -10.30
N PHE A 31 -34.17 7.64 -10.23
CA PHE A 31 -34.90 7.13 -11.38
C PHE A 31 -36.07 8.06 -11.71
N SER A 32 -36.19 8.39 -12.99
CA SER A 32 -37.36 9.04 -13.57
C SER A 32 -37.91 8.17 -14.71
N ASP A 33 -39.04 8.56 -15.29
CA ASP A 33 -39.71 7.78 -16.35
C ASP A 33 -38.77 7.53 -17.53
N ASP A 34 -38.11 8.58 -18.04
CA ASP A 34 -37.24 8.52 -19.23
C ASP A 34 -35.73 8.56 -18.93
N GLU A 35 -35.34 8.89 -17.71
CA GLU A 35 -33.94 9.15 -17.34
C GLU A 35 -33.52 8.57 -15.99
N ILE A 36 -32.20 8.44 -15.81
CA ILE A 36 -31.54 8.05 -14.56
C ILE A 36 -30.46 9.09 -14.27
N ASP A 37 -30.58 9.77 -13.14
CA ASP A 37 -29.60 10.71 -12.62
C ASP A 37 -28.62 10.01 -11.69
N ILE A 38 -27.32 10.08 -11.97
CA ILE A 38 -26.25 9.61 -11.08
C ILE A 38 -25.46 10.82 -10.59
N VAL A 39 -25.57 11.10 -9.29
CA VAL A 39 -24.75 12.07 -8.57
C VAL A 39 -23.59 11.33 -7.90
N TYR A 40 -22.34 11.77 -8.09
CA TYR A 40 -21.17 11.04 -7.58
C TYR A 40 -20.02 11.94 -7.17
N SER A 41 -19.18 11.43 -6.27
CA SER A 41 -18.03 12.17 -5.74
C SER A 41 -16.72 11.95 -6.51
N SER A 42 -16.56 10.80 -7.16
CA SER A 42 -15.36 10.44 -7.91
C SER A 42 -15.67 9.50 -9.08
N ILE A 43 -14.69 9.33 -9.99
CA ILE A 43 -14.81 8.39 -11.11
C ILE A 43 -15.09 6.96 -10.63
N ALA A 44 -14.45 6.52 -9.53
CA ALA A 44 -14.70 5.20 -8.94
C ALA A 44 -16.15 5.09 -8.42
N GLN A 45 -16.68 6.13 -7.76
CA GLN A 45 -18.06 6.14 -7.29
C GLN A 45 -19.08 6.18 -8.43
N ARG A 46 -18.79 6.91 -9.52
CA ARG A 46 -19.58 6.84 -10.76
C ARG A 46 -19.63 5.43 -11.31
N ASN A 47 -18.48 4.76 -11.39
CA ASN A 47 -18.40 3.41 -11.93
C ASN A 47 -19.08 2.40 -11.01
N ARG A 48 -18.99 2.56 -9.69
CA ARG A 48 -19.75 1.76 -8.72
C ARG A 48 -21.26 1.94 -8.86
N ALA A 49 -21.74 3.17 -9.03
CA ALA A 49 -23.15 3.43 -9.33
C ALA A 49 -23.61 2.71 -10.61
N LEU A 50 -22.79 2.73 -11.67
CA LEU A 50 -23.06 1.97 -12.90
C LEU A 50 -23.11 0.46 -12.68
N LEU A 51 -22.29 -0.09 -11.77
CA LEU A 51 -22.40 -1.50 -11.38
C LEU A 51 -23.72 -1.75 -10.64
N SER A 52 -24.11 -0.86 -9.72
CA SER A 52 -25.37 -1.00 -8.97
C SER A 52 -26.61 -1.03 -9.88
N LEU A 53 -26.60 -0.27 -10.99
CA LEU A 53 -27.69 -0.32 -11.99
C LEU A 53 -27.91 -1.71 -12.64
N THR A 54 -26.96 -2.64 -12.51
CA THR A 54 -27.16 -4.02 -12.99
C THR A 54 -28.14 -4.81 -12.13
N THR A 55 -28.33 -4.40 -10.87
CA THR A 55 -29.16 -5.07 -9.87
C THR A 55 -30.30 -4.20 -9.34
N THR A 56 -30.13 -2.87 -9.35
CA THR A 56 -31.08 -1.91 -8.79
C THR A 56 -31.94 -1.23 -9.86
N LYS A 57 -33.22 -0.98 -9.56
CA LYS A 57 -34.20 -0.29 -10.43
C LYS A 57 -35.01 0.79 -9.71
N HIS A 58 -34.52 1.28 -8.58
CA HIS A 58 -35.15 2.28 -7.72
C HIS A 58 -34.09 3.22 -7.16
N ASP A 59 -34.50 4.37 -6.63
CA ASP A 59 -33.58 5.35 -6.05
C ASP A 59 -32.69 4.73 -4.99
N GLU A 60 -31.40 5.01 -5.06
CA GLU A 60 -30.39 4.43 -4.19
C GLU A 60 -29.40 5.51 -3.76
N THR A 61 -28.92 5.42 -2.53
CA THR A 61 -27.81 6.25 -2.05
C THR A 61 -26.83 5.36 -1.32
N GLU A 62 -25.56 5.44 -1.71
CA GLU A 62 -24.47 4.79 -0.99
C GLU A 62 -23.55 5.84 -0.39
N THR A 63 -23.24 5.68 0.90
CA THR A 63 -22.31 6.55 1.61
C THR A 63 -21.00 5.82 1.93
N SER A 64 -19.87 6.39 1.55
CA SER A 64 -18.56 5.82 1.89
C SER A 64 -18.23 6.05 3.37
N VAL A 65 -17.95 4.98 4.10
CA VAL A 65 -17.55 5.02 5.53
C VAL A 65 -16.05 5.19 5.73
N VAL A 66 -15.27 5.06 4.65
CA VAL A 66 -13.82 5.27 4.64
C VAL A 66 -13.46 6.33 3.60
N LYS A 67 -12.36 7.07 3.86
CA LYS A 67 -11.86 8.09 2.93
C LYS A 67 -11.17 7.47 1.71
N ASP A 68 -10.31 6.49 1.95
CA ASP A 68 -9.58 5.73 0.93
C ASP A 68 -9.86 4.23 1.16
N LEU A 69 -10.18 3.50 0.08
CA LEU A 69 -10.32 2.05 0.08
C LEU A 69 -9.42 1.50 -1.02
N GLY A 70 -8.43 0.68 -0.67
CA GLY A 70 -7.49 0.16 -1.65
C GLY A 70 -7.22 -1.32 -1.49
N VAL A 71 -6.56 -1.87 -2.49
CA VAL A 71 -6.01 -3.22 -2.46
C VAL A 71 -4.52 -3.15 -2.74
N MET A 72 -3.72 -3.91 -2.01
CA MET A 72 -2.31 -4.10 -2.29
C MET A 72 -2.11 -5.48 -2.94
N VAL A 73 -1.44 -5.52 -4.07
CA VAL A 73 -1.09 -6.76 -4.77
C VAL A 73 0.37 -7.10 -4.53
N ASP A 74 0.60 -8.31 -4.02
CA ASP A 74 1.94 -8.88 -3.89
C ASP A 74 2.56 -9.11 -5.27
N CYS A 75 3.67 -8.42 -5.54
CA CYS A 75 4.49 -8.58 -6.73
C CYS A 75 5.91 -9.08 -6.38
N SER A 76 6.13 -9.64 -5.20
CA SER A 76 7.46 -10.00 -4.68
C SER A 76 7.61 -11.50 -4.41
N ARG A 77 6.51 -12.23 -4.23
CA ARG A 77 6.53 -13.68 -3.93
C ARG A 77 6.54 -14.49 -5.23
N ASN A 78 7.49 -14.17 -6.11
CA ASN A 78 7.78 -14.74 -7.44
C ASN A 78 6.75 -14.47 -8.54
N ALA A 79 5.47 -14.35 -8.21
CA ALA A 79 4.43 -14.07 -9.19
C ALA A 79 4.30 -12.56 -9.42
N VAL A 80 5.04 -12.01 -10.39
CA VAL A 80 4.88 -10.61 -10.81
C VAL A 80 3.73 -10.50 -11.83
N PRO A 81 2.61 -9.82 -11.53
CA PRO A 81 1.51 -9.68 -12.46
C PRO A 81 1.92 -8.95 -13.76
N LYS A 82 1.39 -9.39 -14.90
CA LYS A 82 1.56 -8.64 -16.16
C LYS A 82 0.80 -7.32 -16.11
N ILE A 83 1.31 -6.29 -16.79
CA ILE A 83 0.61 -5.00 -16.94
C ILE A 83 -0.81 -5.17 -17.47
N SER A 84 -1.03 -6.03 -18.46
CA SER A 84 -2.38 -6.36 -18.96
C SER A 84 -3.32 -6.92 -17.90
N THR A 85 -2.79 -7.72 -16.97
CA THR A 85 -3.54 -8.29 -15.84
C THR A 85 -3.90 -7.21 -14.83
N LEU A 86 -2.95 -6.31 -14.50
CA LEU A 86 -3.19 -5.19 -13.61
C LEU A 86 -4.21 -4.20 -14.19
N LYS A 87 -4.14 -3.89 -15.49
CA LYS A 87 -5.18 -3.10 -16.19
C LYS A 87 -6.57 -3.72 -16.09
N LYS A 88 -6.67 -5.04 -16.24
CA LYS A 88 -7.93 -5.75 -16.00
C LYS A 88 -8.39 -5.62 -14.55
N PHE A 89 -7.49 -5.74 -13.58
CA PHE A 89 -7.80 -5.62 -12.16
C PHE A 89 -8.23 -4.20 -11.76
N VAL A 90 -7.56 -3.17 -12.27
CA VAL A 90 -7.94 -1.74 -12.11
C VAL A 90 -9.40 -1.51 -12.47
N ARG A 91 -9.90 -2.11 -13.56
CA ARG A 91 -11.32 -2.00 -13.94
C ARG A 91 -12.22 -2.58 -12.86
N TYR A 92 -11.93 -3.79 -12.39
CA TYR A 92 -12.71 -4.42 -11.32
C TYR A 92 -12.73 -3.56 -10.06
N LEU A 93 -11.57 -3.06 -9.63
CA LEU A 93 -11.45 -2.18 -8.48
C LEU A 93 -12.29 -0.91 -8.61
N SER A 94 -12.24 -0.28 -9.78
CA SER A 94 -13.02 0.93 -10.07
C SER A 94 -14.52 0.70 -9.96
N PHE A 95 -15.03 -0.39 -10.55
CA PHE A 95 -16.46 -0.76 -10.43
C PHE A 95 -16.84 -1.24 -9.02
N MET A 96 -15.91 -1.79 -8.25
CA MET A 96 -16.13 -2.15 -6.85
C MET A 96 -16.04 -0.94 -5.90
N GLY A 97 -15.64 0.24 -6.38
CA GLY A 97 -15.53 1.47 -5.58
C GLY A 97 -14.22 1.64 -4.81
N TYR A 98 -13.20 0.84 -5.13
CA TYR A 98 -11.85 1.09 -4.62
C TYR A 98 -11.30 2.40 -5.22
N THR A 99 -10.42 3.07 -4.47
CA THR A 99 -9.81 4.34 -4.84
C THR A 99 -8.33 4.23 -5.20
N PHE A 100 -7.66 3.15 -4.81
CA PHE A 100 -6.25 2.94 -5.16
C PHE A 100 -5.86 1.46 -5.32
N LEU A 101 -4.82 1.24 -6.12
CA LEU A 101 -4.12 -0.03 -6.28
C LEU A 101 -2.68 0.13 -5.77
N GLY A 102 -2.30 -0.63 -4.76
CA GLY A 102 -0.94 -0.75 -4.25
C GLY A 102 -0.17 -1.87 -4.94
N LEU A 103 1.08 -1.63 -5.32
CA LEU A 103 2.00 -2.66 -5.81
C LEU A 103 3.08 -2.92 -4.76
N TYR A 104 3.04 -4.09 -4.12
CA TYR A 104 4.07 -4.53 -3.18
C TYR A 104 5.27 -5.09 -3.94
N MET A 105 6.39 -4.36 -3.90
CA MET A 105 7.60 -4.58 -4.68
C MET A 105 8.81 -4.51 -3.73
N GLU A 106 9.30 -5.68 -3.31
CA GLU A 106 10.54 -5.82 -2.52
C GLU A 106 11.74 -5.51 -3.42
N ASP A 107 11.85 -6.25 -4.53
CA ASP A 107 12.94 -6.16 -5.51
C ASP A 107 12.44 -6.13 -6.97
N THR A 108 11.13 -5.98 -7.17
CA THR A 108 10.46 -6.16 -8.47
C THR A 108 10.13 -4.85 -9.19
N LEU A 109 10.88 -3.79 -8.89
CA LEU A 109 10.96 -2.55 -9.66
C LEU A 109 12.42 -2.33 -10.05
N LYS A 110 12.73 -2.14 -11.34
CA LYS A 110 14.10 -1.80 -11.75
C LYS A 110 14.47 -0.41 -11.25
N ILE A 111 15.64 -0.30 -10.63
CA ILE A 111 16.13 0.95 -10.02
C ILE A 111 17.37 1.43 -10.79
N ASP A 112 17.35 2.69 -11.23
CA ASP A 112 18.48 3.31 -11.92
C ASP A 112 19.73 3.34 -11.03
N GLY A 113 20.82 2.72 -11.50
CA GLY A 113 22.08 2.60 -10.76
C GLY A 113 22.19 1.34 -9.91
N GLU A 114 21.19 0.46 -9.93
CA GLU A 114 21.13 -0.76 -9.11
C GLU A 114 20.92 -2.01 -10.00
N PRO A 115 21.98 -2.51 -10.67
CA PRO A 115 21.85 -3.43 -11.80
C PRO A 115 21.30 -4.82 -11.44
N TYR A 116 21.43 -5.24 -10.19
CA TYR A 116 20.99 -6.56 -9.72
C TYR A 116 19.59 -6.54 -9.10
N ILE A 117 19.00 -5.36 -8.85
CA ILE A 117 17.59 -5.25 -8.43
C ILE A 117 16.71 -5.71 -9.58
N GLY A 118 15.85 -6.69 -9.31
CA GLY A 118 14.92 -7.23 -10.30
C GLY A 118 15.53 -8.19 -11.32
N TYR A 119 16.83 -8.48 -11.23
CA TYR A 119 17.51 -9.38 -12.17
C TYR A 119 16.90 -10.78 -12.15
N GLN A 120 16.35 -11.21 -13.30
CA GLN A 120 15.60 -12.46 -13.47
C GLN A 120 14.33 -12.61 -12.60
N ARG A 121 13.81 -11.50 -12.08
CA ARG A 121 12.62 -11.51 -11.21
C ARG A 121 11.33 -11.12 -11.94
N GLY A 122 11.45 -10.63 -13.18
CA GLY A 122 10.33 -10.04 -13.91
C GLY A 122 9.97 -8.64 -13.41
N ALA A 123 10.95 -7.90 -12.87
CA ALA A 123 10.75 -6.56 -12.34
C ALA A 123 10.22 -5.58 -13.39
N TYR A 124 9.27 -4.74 -12.98
CA TYR A 124 8.72 -3.67 -13.79
C TYR A 124 9.79 -2.64 -14.13
N THR A 125 9.73 -2.09 -15.33
CA THR A 125 10.47 -0.87 -15.68
C THR A 125 9.70 0.38 -15.24
N VAL A 126 10.35 1.54 -15.32
CA VAL A 126 9.68 2.84 -15.11
C VAL A 126 8.52 3.02 -16.11
N GLU A 127 8.73 2.62 -17.36
CA GLU A 127 7.73 2.71 -18.44
C GLU A 127 6.53 1.79 -18.18
N ASP A 128 6.77 0.57 -17.68
CA ASP A 128 5.69 -0.35 -17.29
C ASP A 128 4.77 0.27 -16.24
N ILE A 129 5.35 0.91 -15.22
CA ILE A 129 4.59 1.58 -14.16
C ILE A 129 3.87 2.81 -14.71
N GLN A 130 4.54 3.65 -15.50
CA GLN A 130 3.93 4.83 -16.11
C GLN A 130 2.73 4.46 -17.01
N GLU A 131 2.85 3.38 -17.79
CA GLU A 131 1.75 2.85 -18.61
C GLU A 131 0.56 2.44 -17.75
N LEU A 132 0.81 1.70 -16.66
CA LEU A 132 -0.25 1.26 -15.75
C LEU A 132 -0.88 2.43 -14.99
N ASP A 133 -0.08 3.37 -14.52
CA ASP A 133 -0.53 4.53 -13.75
C ASP A 133 -1.41 5.44 -14.59
N ALA A 134 -0.99 5.75 -15.82
CA ALA A 134 -1.80 6.50 -16.78
C ALA A 134 -3.13 5.79 -17.11
N TYR A 135 -3.12 4.46 -17.16
CA TYR A 135 -4.36 3.68 -17.33
C TYR A 135 -5.24 3.73 -16.08
N ALA A 136 -4.65 3.56 -14.88
CA ALA A 136 -5.38 3.58 -13.60
C ALA A 136 -6.11 4.90 -13.36
N GLN A 137 -5.48 6.03 -13.71
CA GLN A 137 -6.07 7.36 -13.59
C GLN A 137 -7.36 7.52 -14.40
N GLN A 138 -7.46 6.91 -15.60
CA GLN A 138 -8.69 6.94 -16.42
C GLN A 138 -9.88 6.27 -15.73
N TYR A 139 -9.61 5.36 -14.78
CA TYR A 139 -10.59 4.66 -13.97
C TYR A 139 -10.71 5.23 -12.55
N GLY A 140 -10.08 6.37 -12.26
CA GLY A 140 -10.11 6.99 -10.93
C GLY A 140 -9.39 6.18 -9.86
N ILE A 141 -8.44 5.33 -10.25
CA ILE A 141 -7.62 4.52 -9.35
C ILE A 141 -6.24 5.17 -9.24
N GLU A 142 -5.84 5.53 -8.03
CA GLU A 142 -4.47 5.96 -7.75
C GLU A 142 -3.54 4.74 -7.69
N LEU A 143 -2.42 4.74 -8.43
CA LEU A 143 -1.42 3.70 -8.31
C LEU A 143 -0.39 4.07 -7.23
N ARG A 144 -0.20 3.22 -6.23
CA ARG A 144 0.68 3.51 -5.07
C ARG A 144 1.82 2.49 -4.97
N PRO A 145 3.08 2.93 -4.81
CA PRO A 145 4.19 2.05 -4.50
C PRO A 145 4.12 1.56 -3.04
N TYR A 146 4.28 0.25 -2.86
CA TYR A 146 4.55 -0.39 -1.57
C TYR A 146 5.93 -1.03 -1.70
N VAL A 147 6.94 -0.41 -1.11
CA VAL A 147 8.35 -0.80 -1.25
C VAL A 147 8.94 -1.17 0.11
N GLN A 148 10.18 -1.64 0.09
CA GLN A 148 10.91 -1.96 1.31
C GLN A 148 12.14 -1.07 1.48
N THR A 149 12.18 -0.36 2.60
CA THR A 149 13.31 0.52 2.94
C THR A 149 14.12 0.04 4.14
N LEU A 150 13.83 -1.13 4.71
CA LEU A 150 14.59 -1.68 5.84
C LEU A 150 14.82 -3.20 5.77
N ALA A 151 13.77 -4.02 5.65
CA ALA A 151 13.85 -5.48 5.65
C ALA A 151 13.08 -6.07 4.46
N HIS A 152 12.86 -7.39 4.42
CA HIS A 152 12.21 -8.09 3.29
C HIS A 152 12.93 -7.92 1.96
N LEU A 153 14.26 -7.89 2.01
CA LEU A 153 15.14 -7.76 0.85
C LEU A 153 15.86 -9.09 0.52
N ASN A 154 15.23 -10.22 0.86
CA ASN A 154 15.75 -11.59 0.74
C ASN A 154 16.31 -11.93 -0.65
N GLN A 155 15.75 -11.34 -1.70
CA GLN A 155 16.18 -11.66 -3.06
C GLN A 155 17.51 -10.99 -3.43
N ILE A 156 17.83 -9.85 -2.83
CA ILE A 156 19.01 -9.07 -3.18
C ILE A 156 20.24 -9.49 -2.37
N VAL A 157 20.06 -10.10 -1.20
CA VAL A 157 21.17 -10.50 -0.31
C VAL A 157 22.06 -11.62 -0.87
N ARG A 158 21.71 -12.20 -2.01
CA ARG A 158 22.56 -13.18 -2.72
C ARG A 158 23.67 -12.53 -3.54
N TYR A 159 23.57 -11.23 -3.84
CA TYR A 159 24.54 -10.53 -4.68
C TYR A 159 25.60 -9.84 -3.82
N GLU A 160 26.87 -10.04 -4.17
CA GLU A 160 28.02 -9.47 -3.46
C GLU A 160 27.96 -7.93 -3.39
N GLU A 161 27.50 -7.30 -4.47
CA GLU A 161 27.32 -5.84 -4.60
C GLU A 161 26.53 -5.24 -3.42
N TYR A 162 25.55 -5.98 -2.90
CA TYR A 162 24.67 -5.50 -1.84
C TYR A 162 25.15 -5.83 -0.42
N GLN A 163 26.17 -6.67 -0.23
CA GLN A 163 26.64 -7.07 1.11
C GLN A 163 27.12 -5.88 1.97
N LYS A 164 27.55 -4.79 1.34
CA LYS A 164 27.98 -3.55 2.03
C LYS A 164 26.81 -2.77 2.65
N MET A 165 25.57 -3.04 2.24
CA MET A 165 24.37 -2.43 2.81
C MET A 165 23.51 -3.41 3.61
N ILE A 166 23.96 -4.64 3.86
CA ILE A 166 23.23 -5.62 4.68
C ILE A 166 23.83 -5.66 6.10
N ASP A 167 22.94 -5.59 7.11
CA ASP A 167 23.26 -5.78 8.52
C ASP A 167 23.34 -7.27 8.85
N VAL A 168 22.20 -7.96 8.72
CA VAL A 168 21.98 -9.38 9.00
C VAL A 168 20.75 -9.85 8.23
N ASP A 169 20.78 -11.11 7.79
CA ASP A 169 19.72 -11.75 7.01
C ASP A 169 19.30 -10.90 5.80
N ASP A 170 18.10 -10.32 5.84
CA ASP A 170 17.51 -9.49 4.79
C ASP A 170 17.32 -8.02 5.22
N ILE A 171 18.00 -7.60 6.28
CA ILE A 171 17.89 -6.28 6.90
C ILE A 171 19.02 -5.37 6.43
N LEU A 172 18.70 -4.14 6.04
CA LEU A 172 19.67 -3.12 5.65
C LEU A 172 20.49 -2.62 6.84
N LEU A 173 21.75 -2.30 6.57
CA LEU A 173 22.68 -1.68 7.51
C LEU A 173 22.37 -0.20 7.68
N VAL A 174 21.73 0.14 8.79
CA VAL A 174 21.47 1.52 9.21
C VAL A 174 22.78 2.27 9.39
N GLY A 175 22.87 3.53 8.93
CA GLY A 175 24.09 4.33 9.01
C GLY A 175 25.04 4.20 7.82
N SER A 176 24.90 3.16 6.99
CA SER A 176 25.82 2.92 5.86
C SER A 176 25.54 3.85 4.68
N THR A 177 26.60 4.44 4.12
CA THR A 177 26.53 5.25 2.90
C THR A 177 25.97 4.45 1.71
N ARG A 178 26.22 3.14 1.64
CA ARG A 178 25.68 2.30 0.56
C ARG A 178 24.17 2.13 0.68
N THR A 179 23.65 1.96 1.90
CA THR A 179 22.21 1.93 2.20
C THR A 179 21.57 3.24 1.77
N TYR A 180 22.16 4.38 2.13
CA TYR A 180 21.60 5.69 1.77
C TYR A 180 21.62 5.93 0.26
N THR A 181 22.67 5.50 -0.44
CA THR A 181 22.75 5.56 -1.90
C THR A 181 21.63 4.74 -2.55
N TYR A 182 21.40 3.52 -2.05
CA TYR A 182 20.31 2.67 -2.52
C TYR A 182 18.93 3.32 -2.31
N LEU A 183 18.69 3.88 -1.12
CA LEU A 183 17.42 4.56 -0.82
C LEU A 183 17.20 5.79 -1.70
N GLU A 184 18.22 6.61 -1.94
CA GLU A 184 18.13 7.74 -2.88
C GLU A 184 17.82 7.27 -4.31
N ASN A 185 18.48 6.20 -4.78
CA ASN A 185 18.19 5.62 -6.08
C ASN A 185 16.74 5.10 -6.16
N LEU A 186 16.25 4.44 -5.10
CA LEU A 186 14.87 3.97 -4.98
C LEU A 186 13.88 5.13 -5.08
N PHE A 187 13.99 6.16 -4.24
CA PHE A 187 13.05 7.27 -4.24
C PHE A 187 13.09 8.09 -5.53
N ARG A 188 14.27 8.29 -6.13
CA ARG A 188 14.40 8.89 -7.46
C ARG A 188 13.67 8.08 -8.53
N THR A 189 13.72 6.75 -8.45
CA THR A 189 13.01 5.86 -9.38
C THR A 189 11.50 5.96 -9.15
N LEU A 190 11.04 5.98 -7.91
CA LEU A 190 9.62 6.15 -7.57
C LEU A 190 9.06 7.48 -8.08
N ASP A 191 9.80 8.57 -7.93
CA ASP A 191 9.41 9.91 -8.42
C ASP A 191 9.19 9.94 -9.93
N LYS A 192 10.04 9.22 -10.69
CA LYS A 192 9.91 9.05 -12.14
C LYS A 192 8.74 8.13 -12.52
N ALA A 193 8.54 7.05 -11.78
CA ALA A 193 7.64 5.96 -12.15
C ALA A 193 6.17 6.25 -11.82
N PHE A 194 5.90 6.91 -10.69
CA PHE A 194 4.54 7.10 -10.17
C PHE A 194 4.13 8.59 -10.16
N HIS A 195 2.89 8.88 -10.54
CA HIS A 195 2.26 10.18 -10.31
C HIS A 195 1.86 10.35 -8.85
N SER A 196 1.55 9.26 -8.14
CA SER A 196 1.23 9.33 -6.71
C SER A 196 2.39 9.91 -5.92
N ARG A 197 2.05 10.66 -4.87
CA ARG A 197 2.99 11.14 -3.84
C ARG A 197 2.69 10.50 -2.49
N LYS A 198 2.10 9.30 -2.49
CA LYS A 198 1.93 8.43 -1.32
C LYS A 198 2.70 7.15 -1.56
N VAL A 199 3.53 6.75 -0.59
CA VAL A 199 4.32 5.51 -0.67
C VAL A 199 4.24 4.79 0.66
N ASN A 200 4.05 3.47 0.62
CA ASN A 200 4.32 2.63 1.77
C ASN A 200 5.78 2.18 1.72
N ILE A 201 6.55 2.47 2.78
CA ILE A 201 8.00 2.20 2.85
C ILE A 201 8.35 0.87 3.53
N GLY A 202 7.34 0.09 3.93
CA GLY A 202 7.54 -1.18 4.59
C GLY A 202 7.93 -0.99 6.05
N MET A 203 9.16 -1.38 6.37
CA MET A 203 9.76 -1.38 7.73
C MET A 203 9.13 -2.38 8.72
N ASP A 204 8.50 -3.43 8.19
CA ASP A 204 7.97 -4.57 8.94
C ASP A 204 9.02 -5.63 9.26
N GLU A 205 8.74 -6.44 10.29
CA GLU A 205 9.37 -7.73 10.60
C GLU A 205 10.93 -7.78 10.64
N ALA A 206 11.60 -6.65 10.86
CA ALA A 206 13.05 -6.55 11.00
C ALA A 206 13.55 -7.04 12.39
N PHE A 207 13.25 -8.30 12.74
CA PHE A 207 13.42 -8.84 14.09
C PHE A 207 14.86 -8.91 14.59
N MET A 208 15.86 -8.88 13.69
CA MET A 208 17.28 -8.88 14.03
C MET A 208 17.97 -7.52 13.85
N LEU A 209 17.21 -6.44 13.61
CA LEU A 209 17.73 -5.09 13.41
C LEU A 209 18.78 -4.70 14.46
N GLY A 210 19.99 -4.36 14.01
CA GLY A 210 21.08 -3.88 14.86
C GLY A 210 21.90 -4.98 15.52
N LEU A 211 21.62 -6.26 15.24
CA LEU A 211 22.28 -7.41 15.88
C LEU A 211 23.28 -8.14 14.94
N GLY A 212 23.53 -7.58 13.76
CA GLY A 212 24.46 -8.12 12.76
C GLY A 212 25.77 -7.35 12.66
N LYS A 213 26.11 -6.96 11.44
CA LYS A 213 27.24 -6.07 11.16
C LYS A 213 27.16 -4.75 11.95
N TYR A 214 25.97 -4.20 12.16
CA TYR A 214 25.78 -3.00 12.98
C TYR A 214 26.32 -3.20 14.40
N LEU A 215 26.04 -4.35 15.02
CA LEU A 215 26.54 -4.70 16.35
C LEU A 215 28.08 -4.75 16.39
N ASN A 216 28.68 -5.31 15.34
CA ASN A 216 30.15 -5.38 15.23
C ASN A 216 30.79 -4.00 15.08
N GLU A 217 30.13 -3.08 14.37
CA GLU A 217 30.66 -1.74 14.07
C GLU A 217 30.40 -0.72 15.18
N HIS A 218 29.29 -0.84 15.92
CA HIS A 218 28.81 0.19 16.85
C HIS A 218 28.61 -0.30 18.29
N GLY A 219 28.76 -1.61 18.54
CA GLY A 219 28.34 -2.23 19.78
C GLY A 219 26.82 -2.30 19.92
N TYR A 220 26.34 -2.84 21.05
CA TYR A 220 24.91 -2.97 21.28
C TYR A 220 24.28 -1.60 21.55
N GLN A 221 23.23 -1.28 20.79
CA GLN A 221 22.43 -0.08 20.96
C GLN A 221 20.94 -0.43 21.06
N ASN A 222 20.14 0.50 21.56
CA ASN A 222 18.70 0.32 21.62
C ASN A 222 18.12 0.23 20.20
N ARG A 223 17.51 -0.91 19.88
CA ARG A 223 16.99 -1.19 18.54
C ARG A 223 15.86 -0.25 18.10
N LEU A 224 15.08 0.28 19.06
CA LEU A 224 14.07 1.30 18.78
C LEU A 224 14.72 2.63 18.35
N GLU A 225 15.88 2.98 18.91
CA GLU A 225 16.65 4.16 18.51
C GLU A 225 17.24 3.98 17.11
N ILE A 226 17.79 2.81 16.80
CA ILE A 226 18.28 2.45 15.46
C ILE A 226 17.15 2.60 14.42
N MET A 227 15.95 2.06 14.72
CA MET A 227 14.80 2.17 13.83
C MET A 227 14.36 3.62 13.63
N ASN A 228 14.32 4.43 14.70
CA ASN A 228 13.96 5.85 14.60
C ASN A 228 14.98 6.66 13.78
N GLN A 229 16.27 6.38 13.95
CA GLN A 229 17.33 7.01 13.15
C GLN A 229 17.19 6.66 11.67
N HIS A 230 16.91 5.38 11.37
CA HIS A 230 16.70 4.94 9.99
C HIS A 230 15.44 5.56 9.37
N LEU A 231 14.32 5.56 10.10
CA LEU A 231 13.08 6.20 9.66
C LEU A 231 13.28 7.70 9.39
N GLN A 232 14.05 8.40 10.24
CA GLN A 232 14.38 9.80 10.02
C GLN A 232 15.15 10.00 8.69
N THR A 233 16.11 9.12 8.40
CA THR A 233 16.84 9.17 7.13
C THR A 233 15.93 8.93 5.93
N VAL A 234 15.05 7.92 6.00
CA VAL A 234 14.07 7.64 4.94
C VAL A 234 13.14 8.83 4.73
N ARG A 235 12.68 9.49 5.81
CA ARG A 235 11.85 10.71 5.76
C ARG A 235 12.57 11.85 5.06
N GLU A 236 13.83 12.10 5.41
CA GLU A 236 14.63 13.15 4.78
C GLU A 236 14.80 12.92 3.28
N ILE A 237 15.10 11.69 2.86
CA ILE A 237 15.19 11.32 1.45
C ILE A 237 13.84 11.53 0.75
N ALA A 238 12.78 10.94 1.29
CA ALA A 238 11.43 11.01 0.72
C ALA A 238 10.92 12.45 0.55
N SER A 239 11.26 13.34 1.50
CA SER A 239 10.86 14.74 1.48
C SER A 239 11.40 15.50 0.25
N LYS A 240 12.58 15.14 -0.25
CA LYS A 240 13.18 15.74 -1.46
C LYS A 240 12.32 15.50 -2.71
N TYR A 241 11.54 14.43 -2.71
CA TYR A 241 10.67 14.02 -3.81
C TYR A 241 9.18 14.23 -3.49
N ASN A 242 8.88 14.94 -2.39
CA ASN A 242 7.51 15.27 -1.94
C ASN A 242 6.63 14.05 -1.62
N PHE A 243 7.20 12.93 -1.19
CA PHE A 243 6.41 11.74 -0.80
C PHE A 243 5.85 11.88 0.62
N LYS A 244 4.56 11.55 0.76
CA LYS A 244 3.91 11.24 2.04
C LYS A 244 4.07 9.77 2.34
N LEU A 245 4.48 9.47 3.57
CA LEU A 245 4.85 8.11 3.95
C LEU A 245 3.71 7.40 4.67
N GLN A 246 3.58 6.13 4.35
CA GLN A 246 2.92 5.11 5.15
C GLN A 246 3.96 4.05 5.52
N MET A 247 3.86 3.45 6.69
CA MET A 247 4.70 2.32 7.09
C MET A 247 3.88 1.30 7.88
N TRP A 248 4.34 0.06 7.94
CA TRP A 248 3.76 -0.93 8.84
C TRP A 248 4.09 -0.59 10.30
N SER A 249 3.12 -0.78 11.19
CA SER A 249 3.26 -0.31 12.58
C SER A 249 3.99 -1.30 13.50
N ASP A 250 4.19 -2.56 13.09
CA ASP A 250 4.54 -3.66 13.97
C ASP A 250 5.86 -3.50 14.70
N MET A 251 6.89 -3.00 14.02
CA MET A 251 8.21 -2.86 14.63
C MET A 251 8.21 -1.87 15.81
N PHE A 252 7.37 -0.81 15.79
CA PHE A 252 7.23 0.08 16.95
C PHE A 252 6.73 -0.67 18.19
N PHE A 253 5.67 -1.46 18.03
CA PHE A 253 5.07 -2.21 19.13
C PHE A 253 6.00 -3.32 19.61
N ARG A 254 6.54 -4.12 18.69
CA ARG A 254 7.41 -5.25 19.02
C ARG A 254 8.69 -4.81 19.72
N LEU A 255 9.35 -3.75 19.25
CA LEU A 255 10.58 -3.26 19.90
C LEU A 255 10.30 -2.62 21.27
N ALA A 256 9.15 -1.96 21.44
CA ALA A 256 8.75 -1.41 22.74
C ALA A 256 8.32 -2.49 23.76
N ALA A 257 7.93 -3.67 23.29
CA ALA A 257 7.29 -4.71 24.09
C ALA A 257 8.01 -6.07 24.07
N ASN A 258 9.35 -6.06 23.92
CA ASN A 258 10.19 -7.25 23.95
C ASN A 258 9.69 -8.36 23.00
N GLY A 259 9.24 -7.98 21.81
CA GLY A 259 8.77 -8.89 20.76
C GLY A 259 7.24 -9.07 20.68
N SER A 260 6.48 -8.64 21.70
CA SER A 260 5.00 -8.70 21.63
C SER A 260 4.44 -7.66 20.67
N TYR A 261 3.47 -8.05 19.84
CA TYR A 261 2.75 -7.10 18.99
C TYR A 261 1.50 -6.52 19.65
N TYR A 262 0.91 -7.24 20.60
CA TYR A 262 -0.36 -6.90 21.23
C TYR A 262 -0.23 -6.63 22.73
N ASN A 263 -1.25 -5.98 23.31
CA ASN A 263 -1.42 -5.80 24.76
C ASN A 263 -0.28 -5.05 25.46
N LEU A 264 0.21 -3.97 24.85
CA LEU A 264 1.25 -3.13 25.45
C LEU A 264 0.74 -2.36 26.67
N SER A 265 1.61 -2.24 27.67
CA SER A 265 1.40 -1.35 28.81
C SER A 265 1.52 0.13 28.40
N GLN A 266 0.97 1.04 29.21
CA GLN A 266 1.11 2.48 28.94
C GLN A 266 2.57 2.93 28.90
N GLU A 267 3.43 2.37 29.77
CA GLU A 267 4.86 2.68 29.82
C GLU A 267 5.58 2.28 28.53
N GLN A 268 5.22 1.13 27.95
CA GLN A 268 5.80 0.66 26.69
C GLN A 268 5.39 1.57 25.53
N ILE A 269 4.11 1.98 25.49
CA ILE A 269 3.61 2.90 24.45
C ILE A 269 4.30 4.27 24.53
N GLN A 270 4.56 4.79 25.73
CA GLN A 270 5.25 6.08 25.90
C GLN A 270 6.71 6.09 25.39
N LYS A 271 7.34 4.92 25.22
CA LYS A 271 8.69 4.81 24.64
C LYS A 271 8.68 4.97 23.13
N ILE A 272 7.53 4.77 22.48
CA ILE A 272 7.38 4.86 21.03
C ILE A 272 7.27 6.33 20.62
N LYS A 273 8.17 6.77 19.74
CA LYS A 273 8.17 8.11 19.14
C LYS A 273 7.84 8.01 17.65
N ALA A 274 6.56 7.75 17.35
CA ALA A 274 6.11 7.71 15.97
C ALA A 274 5.98 9.13 15.40
N PRO A 275 6.53 9.43 14.21
CA PRO A 275 6.36 10.74 13.58
C PRO A 275 4.91 10.99 13.15
N GLU A 276 4.38 12.19 13.40
CA GLU A 276 2.98 12.55 13.07
C GLU A 276 2.70 12.59 11.55
N ASP A 277 3.72 12.88 10.75
CA ASP A 277 3.68 12.98 9.30
C ASP A 277 3.78 11.62 8.58
N VAL A 278 3.96 10.53 9.33
CA VAL A 278 3.96 9.17 8.81
C VAL A 278 2.64 8.49 9.16
N ASN A 279 1.97 7.92 8.15
CA ASN A 279 0.78 7.11 8.37
C ASN A 279 1.18 5.72 8.92
N LEU A 280 0.63 5.34 10.06
CA LEU A 280 0.88 4.02 10.65
C LEU A 280 -0.20 3.03 10.20
N ALA A 281 0.22 2.00 9.47
CA ALA A 281 -0.63 0.95 8.98
C ALA A 281 -0.68 -0.22 9.99
N TYR A 282 -1.79 -0.29 10.74
CA TYR A 282 -2.12 -1.46 11.54
C TYR A 282 -2.58 -2.58 10.61
N TRP A 283 -1.83 -3.68 10.57
CA TRP A 283 -2.17 -4.85 9.78
C TRP A 283 -2.59 -6.01 10.67
N ASP A 284 -3.72 -6.64 10.36
CA ASP A 284 -4.19 -7.84 11.04
C ASP A 284 -5.17 -8.59 10.13
N TYR A 285 -4.86 -9.87 9.91
CA TYR A 285 -5.55 -10.74 8.97
C TYR A 285 -6.21 -11.94 9.66
N TYR A 286 -6.09 -12.05 10.99
CA TYR A 286 -6.26 -13.32 11.71
C TYR A 286 -7.39 -13.32 12.73
N SER A 287 -7.74 -12.16 13.29
CA SER A 287 -8.80 -12.11 14.30
C SER A 287 -10.19 -12.15 13.67
N THR A 288 -11.13 -12.81 14.33
CA THR A 288 -12.57 -12.68 14.03
C THR A 288 -13.31 -11.91 15.12
N ASP A 289 -12.59 -11.40 16.12
CA ASP A 289 -13.15 -10.66 17.25
C ASP A 289 -13.08 -9.15 17.01
N VAL A 290 -14.25 -8.51 16.93
CA VAL A 290 -14.40 -7.07 16.76
C VAL A 290 -13.74 -6.29 17.91
N GLN A 291 -13.80 -6.81 19.14
CA GLN A 291 -13.24 -6.13 20.29
C GLN A 291 -11.71 -6.05 20.22
N HIS A 292 -11.07 -7.14 19.77
CA HIS A 292 -9.63 -7.16 19.49
C HIS A 292 -9.21 -6.06 18.50
N TYR A 293 -9.93 -5.88 17.38
CA TYR A 293 -9.64 -4.80 16.43
C TYR A 293 -9.84 -3.42 17.05
N ALA A 294 -10.95 -3.23 17.79
CA ALA A 294 -11.26 -1.96 18.43
C ALA A 294 -10.18 -1.56 19.44
N ASP A 295 -9.68 -2.50 20.24
CA ASP A 295 -8.67 -2.22 21.24
C ASP A 295 -7.29 -1.96 20.63
N ASN A 296 -6.89 -2.71 19.59
CA ASN A 296 -5.65 -2.43 18.88
C ASN A 296 -5.68 -1.09 18.16
N LEU A 297 -6.80 -0.72 17.53
CA LEU A 297 -6.97 0.62 16.95
C LEU A 297 -6.88 1.72 18.01
N LYS A 298 -7.45 1.53 19.21
CA LYS A 298 -7.29 2.49 20.31
C LYS A 298 -5.82 2.64 20.74
N GLN A 299 -5.05 1.55 20.76
CA GLN A 299 -3.62 1.63 21.08
C GLN A 299 -2.84 2.38 20.00
N HIS A 300 -3.11 2.11 18.71
CA HIS A 300 -2.49 2.84 17.61
C HIS A 300 -2.81 4.34 17.65
N LYS A 301 -4.05 4.70 18.01
CA LYS A 301 -4.46 6.11 18.18
C LYS A 301 -3.74 6.86 19.31
N LYS A 302 -3.09 6.15 20.25
CA LYS A 302 -2.21 6.78 21.24
C LYS A 302 -0.86 7.18 20.66
N LEU A 303 -0.44 6.58 19.54
CA LEU A 303 0.80 6.89 18.85
C LEU A 303 0.62 8.00 17.81
N SER A 304 -0.46 7.92 17.03
CA SER A 304 -0.76 8.88 15.97
C SER A 304 -2.25 8.89 15.66
N GLN A 305 -2.79 10.03 15.24
CA GLN A 305 -4.13 10.11 14.66
C GLN A 305 -4.14 9.72 13.17
N ASN A 306 -2.98 9.71 12.53
CA ASN A 306 -2.80 9.35 11.13
C ASN A 306 -2.56 7.84 11.00
N ILE A 307 -3.63 7.06 11.12
CA ILE A 307 -3.57 5.60 11.06
C ILE A 307 -4.38 5.05 9.88
N SER A 308 -4.00 3.87 9.41
CA SER A 308 -4.76 3.10 8.45
C SER A 308 -4.85 1.65 8.90
N PHE A 309 -5.89 0.95 8.47
CA PHE A 309 -6.08 -0.47 8.73
C PHE A 309 -5.85 -1.26 7.45
N VAL A 310 -5.15 -2.38 7.56
CA VAL A 310 -4.88 -3.29 6.44
C VAL A 310 -5.38 -4.68 6.84
N GLY A 311 -6.45 -5.11 6.17
CA GLY A 311 -7.02 -6.44 6.28
C GLY A 311 -6.48 -7.40 5.20
N GLY A 312 -6.96 -8.64 5.22
CA GLY A 312 -6.38 -9.72 4.42
C GLY A 312 -7.38 -10.38 3.48
N ALA A 313 -7.14 -10.30 2.17
CA ALA A 313 -7.79 -11.19 1.20
C ALA A 313 -6.92 -12.45 1.05
N TRP A 314 -7.28 -13.52 1.77
CA TRP A 314 -6.43 -14.69 1.98
C TRP A 314 -6.15 -15.47 0.70
N LYS A 315 -4.93 -15.30 0.18
CA LYS A 315 -4.44 -15.94 -1.06
C LYS A 315 -2.95 -16.33 -1.01
N TRP A 316 -2.43 -16.56 0.20
CA TRP A 316 -1.01 -16.83 0.45
C TRP A 316 -0.74 -18.19 1.12
N THR A 317 -1.75 -19.06 1.24
CA THR A 317 -1.63 -20.40 1.86
C THR A 317 -1.43 -21.53 0.84
N GLY A 318 -1.15 -21.20 -0.42
CA GLY A 318 -0.95 -22.17 -1.50
C GLY A 318 -1.72 -21.80 -2.76
N PHE A 319 -2.31 -22.80 -3.43
CA PHE A 319 -3.02 -22.61 -4.71
C PHE A 319 -4.49 -22.17 -4.57
N ILE A 320 -5.10 -22.34 -3.40
CA ILE A 320 -6.52 -22.12 -3.15
C ILE A 320 -6.70 -20.93 -2.20
N PRO A 321 -7.53 -19.92 -2.53
CA PRO A 321 -7.80 -18.81 -1.63
C PRO A 321 -8.79 -19.18 -0.51
N HIS A 322 -8.77 -18.43 0.59
CA HIS A 322 -9.72 -18.57 1.70
C HIS A 322 -10.71 -17.40 1.79
N ASN A 323 -11.49 -17.17 0.72
CA ASN A 323 -12.46 -16.06 0.67
C ASN A 323 -13.53 -16.09 1.77
N ARG A 324 -13.87 -17.26 2.33
CA ARG A 324 -14.84 -17.37 3.43
C ARG A 324 -14.28 -16.83 4.76
N TYR A 325 -12.97 -16.89 4.92
CA TYR A 325 -12.29 -16.44 6.13
C TYR A 325 -11.88 -14.97 6.05
N SER A 326 -11.56 -14.50 4.84
CA SER A 326 -11.38 -13.06 4.55
C SER A 326 -12.67 -12.30 4.79
#